data_AF-A0A3A8TCB9-F1
#
_entry.id   AF-A0A3A8TCB9-F1
#
_cell.length_a   1.000
_cell.length_b   1.000
_cell.length_c   1.000
_cell.angle_alpha   90.00
_cell.angle_beta   90.00
_cell.angle_gamma   90.00
#
_symmetry.space_group_name_H-M   'P 1'
#
loop_
_entity.id
_entity.type
_entity.pdbx_description
1 polymer ?
#
loop_
_entity_poly.entity_id
_entity_poly.type
_entity_poly.pdbx_seq_one_letter_code
_entity_poly.pdbx_strand_id
1 'polypeptide(L)'
;MTSSSIAILLGLLLAGGAATAQSEALDFGPVSRRIELSPEEVQAASEIVISAGLSTTLLFDAGLRREDVELEGRDRFELVDLGQTTLRLVPSSRVTAADTFRLVVHFRDGAAPVSASFLLRVHPVKAQPLIEIYRGRRTVATYQQEVRELRAELTRFKEENARVVAEHEAPAGLAGLISTTAMDEHGVLGSNVSAAVSLDAEKWFTSSFVRTYRSTARVAVETHLAVKAGGAPWRAKGAMLRNKAGAELKVLRIWQEQLLPDEEFKRLVVEAVAPAASVQGPFSLKLWEADGPRTLTLRNITFPEWP
;
A
#
# COMPACT_ATOMS: atom_id res chain seq x y z
N MET A 1 25.82 57.12 -61.22
CA MET A 1 27.20 56.61 -61.40
C MET A 1 28.03 57.06 -60.21
N THR A 2 28.34 56.19 -59.26
CA THR A 2 29.41 56.41 -58.27
C THR A 2 29.76 55.08 -57.60
N SER A 3 30.92 54.55 -57.98
CA SER A 3 31.87 53.77 -57.14
C SER A 3 32.04 54.39 -55.74
N SER A 4 32.61 53.77 -54.73
CA SER A 4 33.05 52.43 -54.35
C SER A 4 33.76 52.63 -53.00
N SER A 5 33.86 51.57 -52.22
CA SER A 5 34.98 51.25 -51.32
C SER A 5 35.08 51.82 -49.90
N ILE A 6 34.95 50.87 -48.95
CA ILE A 6 35.93 50.47 -47.92
C ILE A 6 36.24 51.45 -46.77
N ALA A 7 35.86 51.05 -45.56
CA ALA A 7 36.78 50.94 -44.41
C ALA A 7 36.17 50.04 -43.32
N ILE A 8 36.87 48.95 -43.01
CA ILE A 8 36.61 47.99 -41.94
C ILE A 8 37.36 48.48 -40.69
N LEU A 9 36.71 48.48 -39.52
CA LEU A 9 37.42 48.60 -38.24
C LEU A 9 37.12 47.37 -37.37
N LEU A 10 38.19 46.59 -37.12
CA LEU A 10 38.29 45.46 -36.21
C LEU A 10 38.24 45.93 -34.75
N GLY A 11 37.38 45.33 -33.93
CA GLY A 11 37.49 45.34 -32.48
C GLY A 11 38.00 43.99 -31.98
N LEU A 12 39.25 43.93 -31.53
CA LEU A 12 39.79 42.80 -30.78
C LEU A 12 39.22 42.81 -29.35
N LEU A 13 38.46 41.78 -28.99
CA LEU A 13 38.15 41.45 -27.60
C LEU A 13 38.76 40.09 -27.28
N LEU A 14 39.74 40.09 -26.39
CA LEU A 14 40.32 38.89 -25.79
C LEU A 14 39.25 38.20 -24.93
N ALA A 15 38.71 37.08 -25.41
CA ALA A 15 38.01 36.13 -24.57
C ALA A 15 38.96 34.97 -24.27
N GLY A 16 39.37 34.88 -22.99
CA GLY A 16 40.23 33.84 -22.47
C GLY A 16 39.69 32.44 -22.76
N GLY A 17 40.60 31.53 -23.11
CA GLY A 17 40.28 30.15 -23.41
C GLY A 17 39.55 29.49 -22.25
N ALA A 18 38.37 28.96 -22.53
CA ALA A 18 37.83 27.87 -21.74
C ALA A 18 38.71 26.65 -22.02
N ALA A 19 39.71 26.43 -21.18
CA ALA A 19 40.33 25.13 -21.06
C ALA A 19 39.22 24.16 -20.64
N THR A 20 38.66 23.45 -21.62
CA THR A 20 37.85 22.27 -21.34
C THR A 20 38.81 21.25 -20.74
N ALA A 21 38.90 21.22 -19.41
CA ALA A 21 39.42 20.07 -18.71
C ALA A 21 38.51 18.90 -19.13
N GLN A 22 38.94 18.14 -20.13
CA GLN A 22 38.46 16.78 -20.32
C GLN A 22 38.63 16.12 -18.96
N SER A 23 37.51 15.82 -18.32
CA SER A 23 37.51 14.92 -17.18
C SER A 23 38.00 13.60 -17.75
N GLU A 24 39.31 13.37 -17.64
CA GLU A 24 39.95 12.12 -17.90
C GLU A 24 39.25 11.13 -16.97
N ALA A 25 38.34 10.34 -17.54
CA ALA A 25 37.78 9.20 -16.85
C ALA A 25 38.99 8.33 -16.51
N LEU A 26 39.39 8.38 -15.24
CA LEU A 26 40.41 7.50 -14.72
C LEU A 26 39.88 6.08 -14.90
N ASP A 27 40.40 5.42 -15.93
CA ASP A 27 40.25 4.01 -16.20
C ASP A 27 40.96 3.25 -15.08
N PHE A 28 40.24 2.98 -14.00
CA PHE A 28 40.72 2.13 -12.92
C PHE A 28 40.38 0.66 -13.25
N GLY A 29 41.33 -0.07 -13.83
CA GLY A 29 41.44 -1.50 -13.52
C GLY A 29 41.81 -1.68 -12.04
N PRO A 30 41.58 -2.83 -11.38
CA PRO A 30 40.76 -4.00 -11.69
C PRO A 30 39.30 -3.80 -11.22
N VAL A 31 38.36 -4.56 -11.80
CA VAL A 31 36.91 -4.59 -11.53
C VAL A 31 36.56 -4.28 -10.06
N SER A 32 36.29 -3.02 -9.73
CA SER A 32 35.79 -2.61 -8.41
C SER A 32 34.30 -2.93 -8.36
N ARG A 33 33.87 -3.65 -7.32
CA ARG A 33 32.45 -3.94 -7.12
C ARG A 33 31.80 -2.75 -6.42
N ARG A 34 30.69 -2.27 -6.98
CA ARG A 34 29.87 -1.23 -6.36
C ARG A 34 28.71 -1.83 -5.58
N ILE A 35 28.47 -1.31 -4.37
CA ILE A 35 27.29 -1.59 -3.54
C ILE A 35 26.58 -0.25 -3.30
N GLU A 36 25.30 -0.18 -3.66
CA GLU A 36 24.45 0.98 -3.43
C GLU A 36 23.51 0.72 -2.26
N LEU A 37 23.58 1.60 -1.27
CA LEU A 37 22.76 1.54 -0.07
C LEU A 37 21.50 2.37 -0.27
N SER A 38 20.34 1.71 -0.14
CA SER A 38 19.04 2.34 -0.28
C SER A 38 18.54 2.87 1.07
N PRO A 39 18.01 4.09 1.14
CA PRO A 39 17.48 4.65 2.40
C PRO A 39 16.13 4.05 2.83
N GLU A 40 15.43 3.30 1.97
CA GLU A 40 14.06 2.83 2.18
C GLU A 40 13.95 1.36 2.62
N GLU A 41 15.01 0.57 2.48
CA GLU A 41 15.00 -0.87 2.80
C GLU A 41 15.75 -1.15 4.11
N VAL A 42 15.18 -2.04 4.95
CA VAL A 42 15.98 -2.79 5.94
C VAL A 42 16.88 -3.71 5.12
N GLN A 43 18.02 -3.17 4.71
CA GLN A 43 18.78 -3.75 3.61
C GLN A 43 19.32 -5.12 4.02
N ALA A 44 18.99 -6.15 3.22
CA ALA A 44 19.58 -7.47 3.37
C ALA A 44 21.10 -7.31 3.30
N ALA A 45 21.82 -7.83 4.30
CA ALA A 45 23.24 -7.61 4.43
C ALA A 45 23.97 -8.03 3.15
N SER A 46 24.57 -7.08 2.44
CA SER A 46 25.24 -7.36 1.17
C SER A 46 26.42 -8.29 1.42
N GLU A 47 26.49 -9.37 0.64
CA GLU A 47 27.52 -10.38 0.81
C GLU A 47 28.84 -9.92 0.17
N ILE A 48 29.94 -10.02 0.92
CA ILE A 48 31.30 -9.67 0.53
C ILE A 48 32.19 -10.89 0.71
N VAL A 49 32.94 -11.25 -0.34
CA VAL A 49 33.82 -12.43 -0.31
C VAL A 49 35.22 -12.04 0.17
N ILE A 50 35.68 -12.68 1.24
CA ILE A 50 37.00 -12.49 1.87
C ILE A 50 37.80 -13.80 1.87
N SER A 51 39.13 -13.73 2.04
CA SER A 51 40.01 -14.91 2.10
C SER A 51 41.12 -14.69 3.11
N ALA A 52 41.56 -15.77 3.76
CA ALA A 52 42.69 -15.74 4.69
C ALA A 52 43.94 -15.15 4.03
N GLY A 53 44.61 -14.23 4.73
CA GLY A 53 45.83 -13.55 4.27
C GLY A 53 45.65 -12.56 3.11
N LEU A 54 44.46 -12.45 2.51
CA LEU A 54 44.18 -11.50 1.43
C LEU A 54 43.47 -10.25 1.97
N SER A 55 43.87 -9.09 1.46
CA SER A 55 43.30 -7.80 1.84
C SER A 55 42.01 -7.52 1.09
N THR A 56 40.98 -7.11 1.81
CA THR A 56 39.72 -6.56 1.27
C THR A 56 39.56 -5.12 1.78
N THR A 57 39.40 -4.16 0.86
CA THR A 57 39.25 -2.74 1.18
C THR A 57 37.84 -2.26 0.81
N LEU A 58 37.16 -1.65 1.77
CA LEU A 58 35.87 -1.01 1.59
C LEU A 58 36.06 0.50 1.56
N LEU A 59 35.60 1.16 0.50
CA LEU A 59 35.58 2.61 0.34
C LEU A 59 34.16 3.12 0.50
N PHE A 60 33.96 4.06 1.41
CA PHE A 60 32.66 4.67 1.69
C PHE A 60 32.61 6.08 1.12
N ASP A 61 31.47 6.46 0.56
CA ASP A 61 31.21 7.82 0.07
C ASP A 61 31.12 8.88 1.18
N ALA A 62 31.13 8.44 2.45
CA ALA A 62 31.03 9.28 3.62
C ALA A 62 31.81 8.73 4.82
N GLY A 63 32.08 9.63 5.77
CA GLY A 63 32.84 9.30 6.97
C GLY A 63 32.15 8.30 7.88
N LEU A 64 32.90 7.37 8.45
CA LEU A 64 32.44 6.39 9.44
C LEU A 64 32.61 6.91 10.88
N ARG A 65 31.73 6.50 11.78
CA ARG A 65 31.92 6.56 13.23
C ARG A 65 32.71 5.32 13.65
N ARG A 66 33.99 5.50 13.98
CA ARG A 66 34.94 4.38 14.15
C ARG A 66 34.63 3.56 15.41
N GLU A 67 34.13 4.24 16.43
CA GLU A 67 33.66 3.69 17.70
C GLU A 67 32.44 2.79 17.55
N ASP A 68 31.64 3.00 16.49
CA ASP A 68 30.38 2.29 16.23
C ASP A 68 30.54 1.25 15.09
N VAL A 69 31.78 0.83 14.77
CA VAL A 69 32.03 -0.26 13.82
C VAL A 69 32.08 -1.59 14.57
N GLU A 70 31.14 -2.47 14.25
CA GLU A 70 31.02 -3.79 14.85
C GLU A 70 31.45 -4.87 13.84
N LEU A 71 32.45 -5.68 14.20
CA LEU A 71 32.88 -6.83 13.42
C LEU A 71 32.80 -8.09 14.28
N GLU A 72 31.94 -9.03 13.90
CA GLU A 72 31.87 -10.33 14.55
C GLU A 72 33.21 -11.06 14.40
N GLY A 73 33.65 -11.73 15.46
CA GLY A 73 34.89 -12.52 15.45
C GLY A 73 36.14 -11.71 15.10
N ARG A 74 36.22 -10.45 15.55
CA ARG A 74 37.34 -9.53 15.31
C ARG A 74 38.72 -10.15 15.63
N ASP A 75 38.80 -11.04 16.60
CA ASP A 75 39.99 -11.81 16.97
C ASP A 75 40.49 -12.78 15.87
N ARG A 76 39.63 -13.09 14.89
CA ARG A 76 39.95 -13.93 13.72
C ARG A 76 40.50 -13.13 12.54
N PHE A 77 40.73 -11.82 12.70
CA PHE A 77 41.33 -10.94 11.70
C PHE A 77 42.73 -10.50 12.17
N GLU A 78 43.72 -10.62 11.30
CA GLU A 78 45.10 -10.15 11.56
C GLU A 78 45.20 -8.63 11.45
N LEU A 79 44.44 -8.04 10.53
CA LEU A 79 44.37 -6.59 10.34
C LEU A 79 42.91 -6.16 10.20
N VAL A 80 42.54 -5.14 10.96
CA VAL A 80 41.34 -4.34 10.74
C VAL A 80 41.74 -2.89 10.96
N ASP A 81 41.86 -2.17 9.86
CA ASP A 81 42.29 -0.78 9.83
C ASP A 81 41.12 0.12 9.40
N LEU A 82 40.83 1.13 10.23
CA LEU A 82 39.67 2.01 10.11
C LEU A 82 40.11 3.44 9.80
N GLY A 83 39.94 3.86 8.55
CA GLY A 83 40.13 5.22 8.10
C GLY A 83 38.95 6.13 8.45
N GLN A 84 38.91 7.32 7.84
CA GLN A 84 37.71 8.17 7.91
C GLN A 84 36.62 7.62 7.00
N THR A 85 36.97 7.23 5.77
CA THR A 85 36.04 6.75 4.73
C THR A 85 36.45 5.37 4.21
N THR A 86 37.33 4.67 4.93
CA THR A 86 37.92 3.41 4.48
C THR A 86 37.91 2.39 5.59
N LEU A 87 37.71 1.11 5.24
CA LEU A 87 37.90 -0.02 6.14
C LEU A 87 38.67 -1.10 5.40
N ARG A 88 39.81 -1.52 5.96
CA ARG A 88 40.64 -2.59 5.42
C ARG A 88 40.62 -3.79 6.34
N LEU A 89 40.36 -4.96 5.76
CA LEU A 89 40.23 -6.23 6.45
C LEU A 89 41.24 -7.25 5.89
N VAL A 90 41.96 -7.92 6.78
CA VAL A 90 42.79 -9.09 6.46
C VAL A 90 42.41 -10.21 7.44
N PRO A 91 41.65 -11.22 6.98
CA PRO A 91 41.33 -12.39 7.80
C PRO A 91 42.59 -13.20 8.12
N SER A 92 42.70 -13.71 9.34
CA SER A 92 43.83 -14.55 9.76
C SER A 92 43.79 -15.93 9.12
N SER A 93 44.90 -16.67 9.18
CA SER A 93 44.94 -18.10 8.79
C SER A 93 44.00 -19.01 9.59
N ARG A 94 43.38 -18.52 10.69
CA ARG A 94 42.43 -19.29 11.53
C ARG A 94 41.01 -19.37 10.97
N VAL A 95 40.67 -18.60 9.93
CA VAL A 95 39.32 -18.64 9.33
C VAL A 95 39.18 -19.81 8.37
N THR A 96 37.99 -20.39 8.30
CA THR A 96 37.64 -21.53 7.43
C THR A 96 36.55 -21.13 6.44
N ALA A 97 36.41 -21.87 5.33
CA ALA A 97 35.39 -21.57 4.31
C ALA A 97 33.93 -21.72 4.79
N ALA A 98 33.71 -22.34 5.95
CA ALA A 98 32.39 -22.40 6.60
C ALA A 98 32.07 -21.14 7.41
N ASP A 99 33.08 -20.30 7.69
CA ASP A 99 32.91 -19.10 8.48
C ASP A 99 32.21 -17.99 7.71
N THR A 100 31.34 -17.29 8.42
CA THR A 100 30.68 -16.08 7.96
C THR A 100 30.65 -15.08 9.10
N PHE A 101 30.90 -13.81 8.81
CA PHE A 101 30.98 -12.76 9.83
C PHE A 101 30.07 -11.59 9.46
N ARG A 102 29.32 -11.06 10.43
CA ARG A 102 28.61 -9.79 10.24
C ARG A 102 29.55 -8.61 10.50
N LEU A 103 29.51 -7.63 9.60
CA LEU A 103 30.13 -6.32 9.74
C LEU A 103 29.03 -5.26 9.73
N VAL A 104 28.97 -4.44 10.77
CA VAL A 104 28.06 -3.28 10.85
C VAL A 104 28.90 -2.01 10.95
N VAL A 105 28.57 -1.01 10.15
CA VAL A 105 29.21 0.31 10.18
C VAL A 105 28.15 1.39 10.37
N HIS A 106 28.52 2.47 11.06
CA HIS A 106 27.67 3.66 11.23
C HIS A 106 28.32 4.87 10.58
N PHE A 107 27.50 5.70 9.93
CA PHE A 107 27.98 6.90 9.23
C PHE A 107 27.96 8.12 10.15
N ARG A 108 28.95 8.99 9.99
CA ARG A 108 29.17 10.16 10.86
C ARG A 108 28.16 11.28 10.62
N ASP A 109 27.72 11.46 9.38
CA ASP A 109 26.89 12.59 8.95
C ASP A 109 25.40 12.46 9.32
N GLY A 110 24.97 11.31 9.84
CA GLY A 110 23.58 11.05 10.21
C GLY A 110 22.61 11.06 9.03
N ALA A 111 23.09 11.04 7.78
CA ALA A 111 22.23 10.83 6.62
C ALA A 111 21.75 9.37 6.58
N ALA A 112 20.53 9.14 6.11
CA ALA A 112 20.00 7.82 5.86
C ALA A 112 20.66 7.20 4.61
N PRO A 113 20.97 5.88 4.63
CA PRO A 113 20.92 5.03 5.82
C PRO A 113 22.03 5.41 6.83
N VAL A 114 21.66 5.43 8.12
CA VAL A 114 22.55 5.83 9.23
C VAL A 114 23.60 4.76 9.56
N SER A 115 23.33 3.52 9.18
CA SER A 115 24.21 2.37 9.30
C SER A 115 24.06 1.44 8.10
N ALA A 116 25.03 0.58 7.90
CA ALA A 116 24.99 -0.48 6.89
C ALA A 116 25.52 -1.79 7.48
N SER A 117 24.93 -2.90 7.06
CA SER A 117 25.31 -4.26 7.48
C SER A 117 25.78 -5.06 6.27
N PHE A 118 26.88 -5.79 6.43
CA PHE A 118 27.50 -6.62 5.40
C PHE A 118 27.76 -8.02 5.95
N LEU A 119 27.67 -9.02 5.08
CA LEU A 119 27.97 -10.40 5.41
C LEU A 119 29.29 -10.80 4.76
N LEU A 120 30.32 -11.04 5.55
CA LEU A 120 31.64 -11.44 5.06
C LEU A 120 31.70 -12.97 4.94
N ARG A 121 31.65 -13.50 3.71
CA ARG A 121 31.78 -14.94 3.44
C ARG A 121 33.22 -15.29 3.14
N VAL A 122 33.76 -16.30 3.84
CA VAL A 122 35.12 -16.78 3.59
C VAL A 122 35.15 -17.70 2.37
N HIS A 123 36.02 -17.40 1.42
CA HIS A 123 36.34 -18.27 0.29
C HIS A 123 37.83 -18.69 0.37
N PRO A 124 38.19 -19.94 0.05
CA PRO A 124 39.53 -20.47 0.32
C PRO A 124 40.68 -19.76 -0.42
N VAL A 125 40.41 -19.18 -1.60
CA VAL A 125 41.46 -18.61 -2.49
C VAL A 125 41.07 -17.27 -3.14
N LYS A 126 39.84 -16.77 -2.92
CA LYS A 126 39.33 -15.59 -3.64
C LYS A 126 38.87 -14.55 -2.64
N ALA A 127 39.32 -13.32 -2.82
CA ALA A 127 38.84 -12.16 -2.08
C ALA A 127 38.46 -11.06 -3.07
N GLN A 128 37.52 -10.21 -2.69
CA GLN A 128 37.21 -8.98 -3.40
C GLN A 128 38.15 -7.89 -2.89
N PRO A 129 39.16 -7.45 -3.67
CA PRO A 129 40.22 -6.59 -3.14
C PRO A 129 39.75 -5.16 -2.83
N LEU A 130 38.79 -4.65 -3.61
CA LEU A 130 38.27 -3.29 -3.50
C LEU A 130 36.76 -3.25 -3.77
N ILE A 131 36.03 -2.63 -2.87
CA ILE A 131 34.57 -2.47 -2.94
C ILE A 131 34.23 -1.01 -2.64
N GLU A 132 33.42 -0.40 -3.51
CA GLU A 132 32.90 0.95 -3.31
C GLU A 132 31.47 0.90 -2.78
N ILE A 133 31.19 1.68 -1.75
CA ILE A 133 29.91 1.73 -1.04
C ILE A 133 29.38 3.15 -1.12
N TYR A 134 28.22 3.31 -1.78
CA TYR A 134 27.56 4.61 -1.96
C TYR A 134 26.21 4.63 -1.27
N ARG A 135 25.81 5.78 -0.73
CA ARG A 135 24.48 5.99 -0.15
C ARG A 135 23.61 6.88 -1.02
N GLY A 136 22.35 6.48 -1.22
CA GLY A 136 21.28 7.38 -1.63
C GLY A 136 20.92 8.33 -0.48
N ARG A 137 21.58 9.49 -0.40
CA ARG A 137 21.53 10.37 0.79
C ARG A 137 20.15 11.00 1.00
N ARG A 138 19.56 10.83 2.18
CA ARG A 138 18.47 11.67 2.74
C ARG A 138 18.84 12.10 4.16
N THR A 139 18.43 13.29 4.62
CA THR A 139 18.82 13.77 5.97
C THR A 139 17.79 13.39 7.04
N VAL A 140 18.19 13.27 8.31
CA VAL A 140 17.26 13.07 9.45
C VAL A 140 16.25 14.21 9.54
N ALA A 141 16.66 15.45 9.23
CA ALA A 141 15.76 16.60 9.23
C ALA A 141 14.63 16.45 8.19
N THR A 142 14.94 15.91 7.01
CA THR A 142 13.96 15.60 5.96
C THR A 142 12.94 14.57 6.44
N TYR A 143 13.38 13.47 7.07
CA TYR A 143 12.47 12.48 7.64
C TYR A 143 11.59 13.03 8.76
N GLN A 144 12.16 13.84 9.66
CA GLN A 144 11.39 14.45 10.73
C GLN A 144 10.33 15.42 10.19
N GLN A 145 10.61 16.09 9.08
CA GLN A 145 9.65 16.95 8.40
C GLN A 145 8.51 16.14 7.79
N GLU A 146 8.81 15.08 7.06
CA GLU A 146 7.79 14.19 6.47
C GLU A 146 6.90 13.55 7.55
N VAL A 147 7.49 13.10 8.67
CA VAL A 147 6.72 12.57 9.81
C VAL A 147 5.81 13.64 10.42
N ARG A 148 6.24 14.91 10.47
CA ARG A 148 5.37 16.02 10.92
C ARG A 148 4.22 16.25 9.95
N GLU A 149 4.49 16.26 8.65
CA GLU A 149 3.48 16.44 7.61
C GLU A 149 2.43 15.33 7.63
N LEU A 150 2.86 14.06 7.68
CA LEU A 150 1.96 12.92 7.78
C LEU A 150 1.12 12.92 9.06
N ARG A 151 1.70 13.35 10.20
CA ARG A 151 0.94 13.50 11.46
C ARG A 151 -0.07 14.63 11.40
N ALA A 152 0.26 15.73 10.72
CA ALA A 152 -0.66 16.83 10.52
C ALA A 152 -1.84 16.40 9.63
N GLU A 153 -1.56 15.70 8.54
CA GLU A 153 -2.58 15.18 7.64
C GLU A 153 -3.48 14.14 8.33
N LEU A 154 -2.90 13.23 9.11
CA LEU A 154 -3.66 12.25 9.89
C LEU A 154 -4.58 12.93 10.92
N THR A 155 -4.10 13.98 11.59
CA THR A 155 -4.92 14.76 12.52
C THR A 155 -6.09 15.42 11.80
N ARG A 156 -5.84 16.05 10.65
CA ARG A 156 -6.88 16.66 9.80
C ARG A 156 -7.94 15.63 9.38
N PHE A 157 -7.53 14.44 8.94
CA PHE A 157 -8.48 13.39 8.56
C PHE A 157 -9.33 12.91 9.75
N LYS A 158 -8.74 12.81 10.95
CA LYS A 158 -9.48 12.43 12.15
C LYS A 158 -10.52 13.49 12.54
N GLU A 159 -10.15 14.76 12.46
CA GLU A 159 -11.06 15.88 12.73
C GLU A 159 -12.20 15.93 11.72
N GLU A 160 -11.90 15.77 10.42
CA GLU A 160 -12.92 15.71 9.36
C GLU A 160 -13.90 14.55 9.60
N ASN A 161 -13.38 13.36 9.91
CA ASN A 161 -14.21 12.20 10.21
C ASN A 161 -15.07 12.42 11.46
N ALA A 162 -14.51 13.02 12.52
CA ALA A 162 -15.26 13.37 13.71
C ALA A 162 -16.38 14.38 13.40
N ARG A 163 -16.11 15.37 12.52
CA ARG A 163 -17.12 16.32 12.06
C ARG A 163 -18.23 15.63 11.26
N VAL A 164 -17.88 14.77 10.29
CA VAL A 164 -18.85 14.02 9.47
C VAL A 164 -19.74 13.12 10.33
N VAL A 165 -19.16 12.48 11.36
CA VAL A 165 -19.90 11.68 12.33
C VAL A 165 -20.82 12.55 13.19
N ALA A 166 -20.36 13.73 13.63
CA ALA A 166 -21.16 14.67 14.40
C ALA A 166 -22.30 15.31 13.59
N GLU A 167 -22.08 15.62 12.31
CA GLU A 167 -23.09 16.15 11.39
C GLU A 167 -24.21 15.12 11.10
N HIS A 168 -23.92 13.81 11.25
CA HIS A 168 -24.94 12.75 11.24
C HIS A 168 -25.47 12.51 12.66
N GLU A 169 -26.26 13.44 13.19
CA GLU A 169 -26.80 13.44 14.56
C GLU A 169 -27.84 12.34 14.87
N ALA A 170 -28.30 11.57 13.88
CA ALA A 170 -29.25 10.50 14.15
C ALA A 170 -28.56 9.38 14.96
N PRO A 171 -29.05 9.04 16.17
CA PRO A 171 -28.53 7.92 16.93
C PRO A 171 -28.51 6.64 16.10
N ALA A 172 -27.56 5.73 16.34
CA ALA A 172 -27.62 4.42 15.70
C ALA A 172 -28.70 3.52 16.34
N GLY A 173 -29.06 2.44 15.65
CA GLY A 173 -29.98 1.42 16.18
C GLY A 173 -31.42 1.93 16.37
N LEU A 174 -32.12 1.40 17.37
CA LEU A 174 -33.54 1.70 17.62
C LEU A 174 -33.79 3.18 17.92
N ALA A 175 -32.88 3.85 18.62
CA ALA A 175 -32.98 5.29 18.88
C ALA A 175 -32.93 6.12 17.58
N GLY A 176 -32.19 5.67 16.57
CA GLY A 176 -32.17 6.26 15.23
C GLY A 176 -33.48 6.10 14.48
N LEU A 177 -34.05 4.89 14.53
CA LEU A 177 -35.33 4.62 13.88
C LEU A 177 -36.46 5.45 14.51
N ILE A 178 -36.46 5.62 15.83
CA ILE A 178 -37.44 6.44 16.56
C ILE A 178 -37.26 7.93 16.25
N SER A 179 -36.02 8.45 16.36
CA SER A 179 -35.74 9.89 16.13
C SER A 179 -36.01 10.34 14.70
N THR A 180 -35.87 9.44 13.72
CA THR A 180 -36.18 9.71 12.31
C THR A 180 -37.64 9.42 11.95
N THR A 181 -38.48 9.06 12.93
CA THR A 181 -39.88 8.62 12.71
C THR A 181 -40.00 7.44 11.74
N ALA A 182 -38.91 6.71 11.53
CA ALA A 182 -38.87 5.50 10.71
C ALA A 182 -39.47 4.29 11.44
N MET A 183 -39.70 4.36 12.76
CA MET A 183 -40.36 3.34 13.56
C MET A 183 -41.31 4.00 14.57
N ASP A 184 -42.56 3.51 14.61
CA ASP A 184 -43.62 3.93 15.52
C ASP A 184 -44.00 2.78 16.48
N GLU A 185 -45.17 2.85 17.12
CA GLU A 185 -45.67 1.81 18.03
C GLU A 185 -45.85 0.42 17.37
N HIS A 186 -45.96 0.35 16.04
CA HIS A 186 -46.09 -0.90 15.29
C HIS A 186 -44.73 -1.54 14.97
N GLY A 187 -43.63 -0.83 15.23
CA GLY A 187 -42.28 -1.37 15.12
C GLY A 187 -41.80 -1.55 13.68
N VAL A 188 -41.11 -2.67 13.40
CA VAL A 188 -40.71 -3.07 12.04
C VAL A 188 -41.39 -4.39 11.73
N LEU A 189 -42.27 -4.38 10.73
CA LEU A 189 -42.99 -5.57 10.28
C LEU A 189 -42.06 -6.43 9.44
N GLY A 190 -42.03 -7.74 9.72
CA GLY A 190 -41.24 -8.72 8.98
C GLY A 190 -42.12 -9.74 8.27
N SER A 191 -41.72 -10.18 7.09
CA SER A 191 -42.33 -11.27 6.36
C SER A 191 -41.29 -12.20 5.76
N ASN A 192 -41.56 -13.51 5.78
CA ASN A 192 -40.77 -14.50 5.07
C ASN A 192 -41.40 -14.76 3.71
N VAL A 193 -40.70 -14.37 2.64
CA VAL A 193 -41.18 -14.48 1.26
C VAL A 193 -40.40 -15.51 0.44
N SER A 194 -39.57 -16.33 1.10
CA SER A 194 -38.66 -17.29 0.45
C SER A 194 -39.36 -18.21 -0.54
N ALA A 195 -40.58 -18.68 -0.23
CA ALA A 195 -41.34 -19.58 -1.09
C ALA A 195 -41.95 -18.90 -2.32
N ALA A 196 -42.19 -17.59 -2.26
CA ALA A 196 -42.81 -16.81 -3.33
C ALA A 196 -41.79 -16.15 -4.26
N VAL A 197 -40.58 -15.91 -3.78
CA VAL A 197 -39.50 -15.26 -4.53
C VAL A 197 -38.90 -16.24 -5.53
N SER A 198 -38.81 -15.83 -6.79
CA SER A 198 -38.06 -16.58 -7.80
C SER A 198 -36.69 -15.95 -7.99
N LEU A 199 -35.69 -16.82 -7.99
CA LEU A 199 -34.30 -16.47 -8.20
C LEU A 199 -33.96 -16.59 -9.68
N ASP A 200 -33.65 -15.47 -10.30
CA ASP A 200 -33.07 -15.39 -11.63
C ASP A 200 -31.58 -15.07 -11.45
N ALA A 201 -30.82 -16.14 -11.19
CA ALA A 201 -29.39 -16.09 -11.01
C ALA A 201 -28.70 -17.10 -11.93
N GLU A 202 -27.52 -16.72 -12.39
CA GLU A 202 -26.61 -17.61 -13.08
C GLU A 202 -26.22 -18.79 -12.16
N LYS A 203 -25.80 -19.92 -12.77
CA LYS A 203 -25.56 -21.21 -12.10
C LYS A 203 -24.52 -21.20 -10.95
N TRP A 204 -23.93 -20.06 -10.58
CA TRP A 204 -22.95 -19.92 -9.51
C TRP A 204 -23.56 -19.59 -8.13
N PHE A 205 -24.88 -19.40 -8.05
CA PHE A 205 -25.56 -18.90 -6.86
C PHE A 205 -26.77 -19.74 -6.45
N THR A 206 -26.96 -19.90 -5.13
CA THR A 206 -28.19 -20.46 -4.55
C THR A 206 -28.65 -19.55 -3.41
N SER A 207 -29.88 -19.03 -3.49
CA SER A 207 -30.52 -18.33 -2.36
C SER A 207 -31.21 -19.36 -1.50
N SER A 208 -30.90 -19.38 -0.20
CA SER A 208 -31.57 -20.27 0.75
C SER A 208 -32.75 -19.60 1.43
N PHE A 209 -32.78 -18.27 1.50
CA PHE A 209 -33.78 -17.55 2.28
C PHE A 209 -33.93 -16.08 1.88
N VAL A 210 -35.16 -15.57 1.89
CA VAL A 210 -35.50 -14.15 1.66
C VAL A 210 -36.54 -13.68 2.69
N ARG A 211 -36.16 -12.68 3.49
CA ARG A 211 -37.02 -11.93 4.40
C ARG A 211 -37.18 -10.51 3.90
N THR A 212 -38.37 -9.96 4.08
CA THR A 212 -38.62 -8.54 3.84
C THR A 212 -39.08 -7.87 5.12
N TYR A 213 -38.68 -6.61 5.26
CA TYR A 213 -39.02 -5.79 6.40
C TYR A 213 -39.63 -4.49 5.90
N ARG A 214 -40.61 -3.99 6.62
CA ARG A 214 -41.22 -2.68 6.39
C ARG A 214 -41.30 -1.91 7.69
N SER A 215 -41.00 -0.63 7.58
CA SER A 215 -41.12 0.38 8.61
C SER A 215 -41.97 1.54 8.04
N THR A 216 -42.24 2.59 8.82
CA THR A 216 -43.09 3.72 8.37
C THR A 216 -42.56 4.39 7.09
N ALA A 217 -41.23 4.44 6.91
CA ALA A 217 -40.58 5.19 5.84
C ALA A 217 -39.58 4.37 4.99
N ARG A 218 -39.31 3.12 5.37
CA ARG A 218 -38.26 2.29 4.74
C ARG A 218 -38.67 0.83 4.60
N VAL A 219 -38.05 0.17 3.64
CA VAL A 219 -38.13 -1.28 3.47
C VAL A 219 -36.73 -1.88 3.40
N ALA A 220 -36.60 -3.13 3.82
CA ALA A 220 -35.38 -3.90 3.66
C ALA A 220 -35.65 -5.29 3.09
N VAL A 221 -34.72 -5.79 2.28
CA VAL A 221 -34.69 -7.18 1.80
C VAL A 221 -33.45 -7.83 2.38
N GLU A 222 -33.64 -8.86 3.18
CA GLU A 222 -32.59 -9.73 3.70
C GLU A 222 -32.55 -11.02 2.88
N THR A 223 -31.38 -11.41 2.41
CA THR A 223 -31.17 -12.68 1.74
C THR A 223 -29.88 -13.35 2.21
N HIS A 224 -29.90 -14.68 2.27
CA HIS A 224 -28.71 -15.48 2.51
C HIS A 224 -28.16 -15.97 1.18
N LEU A 225 -26.94 -15.57 0.90
CA LEU A 225 -26.25 -15.84 -0.34
C LEU A 225 -25.32 -17.05 -0.19
N ALA A 226 -25.58 -18.13 -0.92
CA ALA A 226 -24.62 -19.23 -1.06
C ALA A 226 -23.93 -19.21 -2.43
N VAL A 227 -22.62 -19.00 -2.42
CA VAL A 227 -21.77 -19.09 -3.62
C VAL A 227 -21.26 -20.52 -3.72
N LYS A 228 -21.35 -21.13 -4.90
CA LYS A 228 -20.85 -22.51 -5.09
C LYS A 228 -19.37 -22.63 -4.72
N ALA A 229 -19.03 -23.74 -4.07
CA ALA A 229 -17.66 -24.09 -3.70
C ALA A 229 -16.72 -23.98 -4.91
N GLY A 230 -15.57 -23.32 -4.72
CA GLY A 230 -14.56 -23.09 -5.76
C GLY A 230 -14.79 -21.89 -6.69
N GLY A 231 -15.89 -21.14 -6.52
CA GLY A 231 -16.14 -19.89 -7.26
C GLY A 231 -15.41 -18.68 -6.65
N ALA A 232 -15.02 -17.71 -7.49
CA ALA A 232 -14.46 -16.45 -7.02
C ALA A 232 -15.43 -15.72 -6.07
N PRO A 233 -14.94 -15.05 -5.00
CA PRO A 233 -15.79 -14.33 -4.06
C PRO A 233 -16.63 -13.29 -4.81
N TRP A 234 -17.88 -13.12 -4.38
CA TRP A 234 -18.81 -12.16 -4.94
C TRP A 234 -19.18 -11.11 -3.90
N ARG A 235 -19.14 -9.83 -4.29
CA ARG A 235 -19.50 -8.68 -3.47
C ARG A 235 -20.43 -7.76 -4.25
N ALA A 236 -21.57 -7.44 -3.65
CA ALA A 236 -22.49 -6.46 -4.21
C ALA A 236 -21.88 -5.05 -4.16
N LYS A 237 -21.91 -4.32 -5.27
CA LYS A 237 -21.56 -2.89 -5.33
C LYS A 237 -22.76 -1.98 -5.49
N GLY A 238 -23.82 -2.50 -6.09
CA GLY A 238 -25.06 -1.76 -6.27
C GLY A 238 -26.27 -2.67 -6.32
N ALA A 239 -27.42 -2.04 -6.11
CA ALA A 239 -28.71 -2.67 -6.06
C ALA A 239 -29.74 -1.75 -6.72
N MET A 240 -30.76 -2.34 -7.32
CA MET A 240 -31.92 -1.65 -7.87
C MET A 240 -33.17 -2.42 -7.44
N LEU A 241 -34.11 -1.74 -6.82
CA LEU A 241 -35.37 -2.32 -6.35
C LEU A 241 -36.52 -1.68 -7.13
N ARG A 242 -37.11 -2.42 -8.08
CA ARG A 242 -38.08 -1.89 -9.04
C ARG A 242 -39.38 -2.69 -9.05
N ASN A 243 -40.53 -2.03 -9.08
CA ASN A 243 -41.82 -2.71 -9.25
C ASN A 243 -42.10 -3.04 -10.73
N LYS A 244 -43.17 -3.79 -10.98
CA LYS A 244 -43.61 -4.14 -12.34
C LYS A 244 -43.99 -2.91 -13.20
N ALA A 245 -44.48 -1.84 -12.58
CA ALA A 245 -44.81 -0.59 -13.25
C ALA A 245 -43.58 0.24 -13.64
N GLY A 246 -42.37 -0.19 -13.25
CA GLY A 246 -41.11 0.50 -13.54
C GLY A 246 -40.70 1.54 -12.50
N ALA A 247 -41.49 1.77 -11.45
CA ALA A 247 -41.11 2.65 -10.35
C ALA A 247 -40.01 2.01 -9.50
N GLU A 248 -38.99 2.80 -9.20
CA GLU A 248 -37.82 2.37 -8.45
C GLU A 248 -37.82 2.96 -7.04
N LEU A 249 -37.51 2.14 -6.04
CA LEU A 249 -37.26 2.60 -4.70
C LEU A 249 -35.79 3.01 -4.57
N LYS A 250 -35.56 4.19 -4.00
CA LYS A 250 -34.20 4.70 -3.75
C LYS A 250 -33.48 3.81 -2.74
N VAL A 251 -32.50 3.04 -3.21
CA VAL A 251 -31.62 2.24 -2.35
C VAL A 251 -30.76 3.19 -1.51
N LEU A 252 -30.76 2.97 -0.20
CA LEU A 252 -29.98 3.74 0.78
C LEU A 252 -28.66 3.03 1.11
N ARG A 253 -28.72 1.71 1.28
CA ARG A 253 -27.60 0.92 1.76
C ARG A 253 -27.67 -0.51 1.27
N ILE A 254 -26.49 -1.06 1.00
CA ILE A 254 -26.27 -2.49 0.83
C ILE A 254 -25.28 -2.87 1.92
N TRP A 255 -25.70 -3.74 2.82
CA TRP A 255 -24.83 -4.33 3.82
C TRP A 255 -24.64 -5.80 3.49
N GLN A 256 -23.40 -6.26 3.50
CA GLN A 256 -23.05 -7.64 3.23
C GLN A 256 -22.04 -8.10 4.28
N GLU A 257 -22.31 -9.25 4.89
CA GLU A 257 -21.43 -9.89 5.84
C GLU A 257 -20.09 -10.28 5.19
N GLN A 258 -18.99 -10.06 5.93
CA GLN A 258 -17.64 -10.37 5.47
C GLN A 258 -17.37 -11.87 5.60
N LEU A 259 -16.81 -12.49 4.56
CA LEU A 259 -16.58 -13.94 4.55
C LEU A 259 -15.56 -14.38 5.60
N LEU A 260 -15.85 -15.51 6.24
CA LEU A 260 -14.85 -16.45 6.75
C LEU A 260 -14.58 -17.56 5.69
N PRO A 261 -13.36 -18.15 5.64
CA PRO A 261 -12.94 -19.06 4.56
C PRO A 261 -13.79 -20.32 4.34
N ASP A 262 -14.67 -20.70 5.27
CA ASP A 262 -15.42 -21.96 5.25
C ASP A 262 -16.94 -21.79 5.35
N GLU A 263 -17.46 -20.57 5.20
CA GLU A 263 -18.90 -20.30 5.32
C GLU A 263 -19.64 -20.41 3.98
N GLU A 264 -20.67 -21.26 3.97
CA GLU A 264 -21.55 -21.48 2.81
C GLU A 264 -22.57 -20.36 2.60
N PHE A 265 -22.92 -19.58 3.63
CA PHE A 265 -23.97 -18.54 3.56
C PHE A 265 -23.44 -17.18 3.97
N LYS A 266 -23.78 -16.13 3.20
CA LYS A 266 -23.49 -14.74 3.57
C LYS A 266 -24.78 -13.96 3.68
N ARG A 267 -24.99 -13.26 4.78
CA ARG A 267 -26.13 -12.37 4.90
C ARG A 267 -25.90 -11.11 4.06
N LEU A 268 -26.88 -10.77 3.23
CA LEU A 268 -26.95 -9.52 2.49
C LEU A 268 -28.28 -8.83 2.79
N VAL A 269 -28.21 -7.53 3.11
CA VAL A 269 -29.36 -6.68 3.40
C VAL A 269 -29.33 -5.48 2.48
N VAL A 270 -30.42 -5.26 1.75
CA VAL A 270 -30.63 -4.06 0.93
C VAL A 270 -31.73 -3.22 1.58
N GLU A 271 -31.42 -1.98 1.92
CA GLU A 271 -32.35 -1.02 2.51
C GLU A 271 -32.71 0.05 1.48
N ALA A 272 -33.99 0.41 1.39
CA ALA A 272 -34.49 1.41 0.46
C ALA A 272 -35.57 2.31 1.10
N VAL A 273 -35.72 3.52 0.57
CA VAL A 273 -36.80 4.44 0.94
C VAL A 273 -38.14 3.90 0.44
N ALA A 274 -39.15 3.94 1.29
CA ALA A 274 -40.50 3.47 1.00
C ALA A 274 -41.54 4.47 1.52
N PRO A 275 -41.95 5.47 0.72
CA PRO A 275 -43.09 6.30 1.06
C PRO A 275 -44.37 5.45 1.10
N ALA A 276 -45.27 5.69 2.06
CA ALA A 276 -46.42 4.81 2.37
C ALA A 276 -47.26 4.35 1.15
N ALA A 277 -47.46 5.23 0.16
CA ALA A 277 -48.22 4.95 -1.06
C ALA A 277 -47.46 4.15 -2.15
N SER A 278 -46.17 3.88 -1.95
CA SER A 278 -45.24 3.45 -3.03
C SER A 278 -44.94 1.96 -3.04
N VAL A 279 -45.34 1.23 -1.99
CA VAL A 279 -44.99 -0.18 -1.80
C VAL A 279 -46.23 -1.05 -1.99
N GLN A 280 -46.75 -1.04 -3.21
CA GLN A 280 -47.83 -1.94 -3.62
C GLN A 280 -47.36 -2.86 -4.75
N GLY A 281 -47.63 -4.15 -4.59
CA GLY A 281 -47.32 -5.18 -5.56
C GLY A 281 -45.88 -5.70 -5.49
N PRO A 282 -45.54 -6.69 -6.34
CA PRO A 282 -44.25 -7.35 -6.32
C PRO A 282 -43.14 -6.49 -6.93
N PHE A 283 -42.01 -6.44 -6.25
CA PHE A 283 -40.75 -5.84 -6.66
C PHE A 283 -39.79 -6.89 -7.20
N SER A 284 -38.81 -6.41 -7.97
CA SER A 284 -37.61 -7.16 -8.36
C SER A 284 -36.40 -6.43 -7.80
N LEU A 285 -35.56 -7.16 -7.07
CA LEU A 285 -34.27 -6.69 -6.59
C LEU A 285 -33.19 -7.21 -7.53
N LYS A 286 -32.51 -6.31 -8.22
CA LYS A 286 -31.33 -6.62 -9.03
C LYS A 286 -30.07 -6.15 -8.30
N LEU A 287 -29.07 -7.01 -8.19
CA LEU A 287 -27.76 -6.77 -7.59
C LEU A 287 -26.67 -6.97 -8.64
N TRP A 288 -25.59 -6.20 -8.56
CA TRP A 288 -24.42 -6.38 -9.44
C TRP A 288 -23.10 -6.32 -8.69
N GLU A 289 -22.13 -7.06 -9.21
CA GLU A 289 -20.79 -7.20 -8.65
C GLU A 289 -19.97 -5.90 -8.74
N ALA A 290 -19.00 -5.77 -7.83
CA ALA A 290 -18.09 -4.63 -7.83
C ALA A 290 -17.20 -4.52 -9.07
N ASP A 291 -16.59 -5.63 -9.44
CA ASP A 291 -15.47 -5.71 -10.39
C ASP A 291 -15.67 -6.81 -11.45
N GLY A 292 -16.93 -7.20 -11.70
CA GLY A 292 -17.25 -8.31 -12.60
C GLY A 292 -18.64 -8.20 -13.24
N PRO A 293 -18.93 -9.03 -14.26
CA PRO A 293 -20.18 -8.99 -15.01
C PRO A 293 -21.35 -9.67 -14.26
N ARG A 294 -21.08 -10.31 -13.11
CA ARG A 294 -22.05 -11.15 -12.40
C ARG A 294 -23.20 -10.33 -11.83
N THR A 295 -24.42 -10.70 -12.18
CA THR A 295 -25.65 -10.09 -11.63
C THR A 295 -26.56 -11.13 -11.01
N LEU A 296 -27.38 -10.68 -10.06
CA LEU A 296 -28.33 -11.49 -9.32
C LEU A 296 -29.69 -10.77 -9.35
N THR A 297 -30.77 -11.44 -9.75
CA THR A 297 -32.11 -10.86 -9.70
C THR A 297 -33.04 -11.74 -8.86
N LEU A 298 -33.59 -11.17 -7.79
CA LEU A 298 -34.68 -11.74 -7.02
C LEU A 298 -35.98 -11.10 -7.50
N ARG A 299 -36.95 -11.92 -7.93
CA ARG A 299 -38.24 -11.47 -8.45
C ARG A 299 -39.36 -11.83 -7.47
N ASN A 300 -40.49 -11.15 -7.62
CA ASN A 300 -41.69 -11.40 -6.81
C ASN A 300 -41.51 -11.11 -5.30
N ILE A 301 -40.70 -10.08 -4.99
CA ILE A 301 -40.50 -9.62 -3.62
C ILE A 301 -41.71 -8.79 -3.19
N THR A 302 -42.37 -9.18 -2.11
CA THR A 302 -43.44 -8.40 -1.50
C THR A 302 -43.02 -7.92 -0.12
N PHE A 303 -43.50 -6.75 0.26
CA PHE A 303 -43.28 -6.18 1.60
C PHE A 303 -44.58 -6.27 2.40
N PRO A 304 -44.51 -6.36 3.74
CA PRO A 304 -45.69 -6.26 4.59
C PRO A 304 -46.54 -5.03 4.25
N GLU A 305 -47.85 -5.13 4.44
CA GLU A 305 -48.72 -3.96 4.42
C GLU A 305 -48.50 -3.17 5.71
N TRP A 306 -48.47 -1.84 5.60
CA TRP A 306 -48.41 -0.97 6.77
C TRP A 306 -49.84 -0.73 7.25
N PRO A 307 -50.14 -0.91 8.55
CA PRO A 307 -51.47 -0.71 9.11
C PRO A 307 -51.94 0.75 9.03
#